data_AF-A0A2E0G4V8-F1
#
_entry.id   AF-A0A2E0G4V8-F1
#
_cell.length_a   1.000
_cell.length_b   1.000
_cell.length_c   1.000
_cell.angle_alpha   90.00
_cell.angle_beta   90.00
_cell.angle_gamma   90.00
#
_symmetry.space_group_name_H-M   'P 1'
#
loop_
_entity.id
_entity.type
_entity.pdbx_description
1 polymer ?
#
loop_
_entity_poly.entity_id
_entity_poly.type
_entity_poly.pdbx_seq_one_letter_code
_entity_poly.pdbx_strand_id
1 'polypeptide(L)'
;MINPYFFCELCKDKHELKGKVNCLYNLDQNDWDNFMMFEKCPACESSHFYLQKDFNKILGCGIIIVGIIFVPMTYGLSLAVVALIDWLLYNQVPDSIVCYKCKGEFFGIKVIPKKILPFDHHIAELYEEPS
;
A
#
# COMPACT_ATOMS: atom_id res chain seq x y z
N MET A 1 3.28 -2.27 18.29
CA MET A 1 1.96 -2.42 17.67
C MET A 1 1.80 -1.25 16.73
N ILE A 2 1.79 -1.48 15.41
CA ILE A 2 1.54 -0.42 14.42
C ILE A 2 0.04 -0.18 14.46
N ASN A 3 -0.37 1.05 14.75
CA ASN A 3 -1.79 1.41 14.70
C ASN A 3 -2.23 1.43 13.23
N PRO A 4 -3.36 0.81 12.88
CA PRO A 4 -3.85 0.85 11.53
C PRO A 4 -4.26 2.29 11.18
N TYR A 5 -3.84 2.76 10.01
CA TYR A 5 -4.18 4.09 9.50
C TYR A 5 -4.56 4.00 8.02
N PHE A 6 -5.42 4.92 7.61
CA PHE A 6 -5.90 5.10 6.25
C PHE A 6 -5.36 6.41 5.70
N PHE A 7 -4.70 6.36 4.55
CA PHE A 7 -4.28 7.54 3.82
C PHE A 7 -5.26 7.79 2.68
N CYS A 8 -5.88 8.97 2.65
CA CYS A 8 -6.82 9.35 1.61
C CYS A 8 -6.11 10.22 0.56
N GLU A 9 -6.03 9.78 -0.70
CA GLU A 9 -5.43 10.60 -1.77
C GLU A 9 -6.28 11.84 -2.09
N LEU A 10 -7.61 11.75 -1.96
CA LEU A 10 -8.53 12.88 -2.20
C LEU A 10 -8.35 14.02 -1.19
N CYS A 11 -8.15 13.70 0.09
CA CYS A 11 -7.90 14.70 1.14
C CYS A 11 -6.42 15.01 1.32
N LYS A 12 -5.53 14.16 0.81
CA LYS A 12 -4.07 14.16 1.09
C LYS A 12 -3.72 14.09 2.58
N ASP A 13 -4.64 13.55 3.39
CA ASP A 13 -4.50 13.46 4.85
C ASP A 13 -4.46 12.01 5.34
N LYS A 14 -3.78 11.82 6.47
CA LYS A 14 -3.71 10.54 7.20
C LYS A 14 -4.81 10.51 8.25
N HIS A 15 -5.59 9.44 8.25
CA HIS A 15 -6.66 9.20 9.20
C HIS A 15 -6.37 7.95 10.00
N GLU A 16 -6.34 8.05 11.33
CA GLU A 16 -6.23 6.86 12.18
C GLU A 16 -7.53 6.07 12.13
N LEU A 17 -7.44 4.73 12.03
CA LEU A 17 -8.60 3.84 12.05
C LEU A 17 -9.06 3.58 13.50
N LYS A 18 -9.24 4.65 14.30
CA LYS A 18 -9.80 4.66 15.66
C LYS A 18 -11.10 5.46 15.65
N GLY A 19 -12.23 4.78 15.62
CA GLY A 19 -13.08 5.06 14.49
C GLY A 19 -14.25 6.03 14.53
N LYS A 20 -14.06 7.31 14.17
CA LYS A 20 -14.83 7.92 13.06
C LYS A 20 -13.79 8.42 12.04
N VAL A 21 -13.80 7.96 10.78
CA VAL A 21 -12.86 8.40 9.74
C VAL A 21 -13.37 9.76 9.32
N ASN A 22 -12.73 10.80 9.83
CA ASN A 22 -13.09 12.17 9.53
C ASN A 22 -12.47 12.59 8.19
N CYS A 23 -12.94 11.99 7.09
CA CYS A 23 -12.58 12.38 5.73
C CYS A 23 -13.61 13.40 5.22
N LEU A 24 -13.15 14.48 4.58
CA LEU A 24 -14.03 15.55 4.05
C LEU A 24 -14.96 15.06 2.94
N TYR A 25 -14.62 13.95 2.28
CA TYR A 25 -15.44 13.29 1.26
C TYR A 25 -16.29 12.14 1.81
N ASN A 26 -16.27 11.90 3.13
CA ASN A 26 -16.97 10.77 3.72
C ASN A 26 -18.48 10.99 3.71
N LEU A 27 -19.23 10.08 3.08
CA LEU A 27 -20.68 10.12 3.00
C LEU A 27 -21.39 9.30 4.09
N ASP A 28 -20.72 8.43 4.86
CA ASP A 28 -21.39 7.76 5.99
C ASP A 28 -20.46 7.36 7.13
N GLN A 29 -20.75 7.88 8.33
CA GLN A 29 -19.92 7.73 9.54
C GLN A 29 -20.27 6.50 10.38
N ASN A 30 -21.29 5.72 10.00
CA ASN A 30 -21.92 4.73 10.88
C ASN A 30 -21.54 3.26 10.64
N ASP A 31 -20.67 2.95 9.67
CA ASP A 31 -20.52 1.57 9.18
C ASP A 31 -19.11 0.97 9.37
N TRP A 32 -18.66 0.91 10.63
CA TRP A 32 -17.32 0.45 11.00
C TRP A 32 -17.05 -1.04 10.75
N ASP A 33 -18.07 -1.88 10.90
CA ASP A 33 -17.98 -3.31 10.63
C ASP A 33 -17.70 -3.60 9.15
N ASN A 34 -18.27 -2.80 8.23
CA ASN A 34 -18.07 -2.97 6.78
C ASN A 34 -16.68 -2.50 6.29
N PHE A 35 -16.04 -1.56 6.98
CA PHE A 35 -14.65 -1.17 6.68
C PHE A 35 -13.65 -2.27 7.05
N MET A 36 -13.85 -2.98 8.15
CA MET A 36 -13.04 -4.14 8.53
C MET A 36 -13.17 -5.29 7.52
N MET A 37 -14.30 -5.37 6.81
CA MET A 37 -14.55 -6.35 5.73
C MET A 37 -14.07 -5.89 4.34
N PHE A 38 -13.53 -4.68 4.21
CA PHE A 38 -13.15 -4.06 2.91
C PHE A 38 -14.28 -4.18 1.88
N GLU A 39 -15.50 -3.83 2.29
CA GLU A 39 -16.66 -3.85 1.39
C GLU A 39 -16.91 -2.51 0.74
N LYS A 40 -16.56 -1.40 1.41
CA LYS A 40 -16.72 -0.03 0.88
C LYS A 40 -15.58 0.86 1.32
N CYS A 41 -15.18 1.79 0.45
CA CYS A 41 -14.13 2.78 0.75
C CYS A 41 -14.74 4.01 1.48
N PRO A 42 -14.15 4.52 2.57
CA PRO A 42 -14.71 5.64 3.34
C PRO A 42 -14.64 6.99 2.60
N ALA A 43 -13.91 7.06 1.49
CA ALA A 43 -13.76 8.30 0.72
C ALA A 43 -14.57 8.31 -0.59
N CYS A 44 -14.89 7.14 -1.18
CA CYS A 44 -15.52 7.07 -2.50
C CYS A 44 -16.57 5.96 -2.66
N GLU A 45 -16.88 5.22 -1.58
CA GLU A 45 -17.84 4.12 -1.49
C GLU A 45 -17.61 2.92 -2.41
N SER A 46 -16.53 2.88 -3.19
CA SER A 46 -16.26 1.73 -4.06
C SER A 46 -15.89 0.48 -3.26
N SER A 47 -16.32 -0.68 -3.75
CA SER A 47 -16.03 -2.01 -3.21
C SER A 47 -14.80 -2.69 -3.84
N HIS A 48 -14.14 -2.00 -4.77
CA HIS A 48 -12.97 -2.53 -5.48
C HIS A 48 -11.68 -2.11 -4.78
N PHE A 49 -11.01 -3.12 -4.21
CA PHE A 49 -9.71 -2.99 -3.56
C PHE A 49 -8.72 -3.96 -4.18
N TYR A 50 -7.45 -3.60 -4.18
CA TYR A 50 -6.35 -4.49 -4.52
C TYR A 50 -5.29 -4.47 -3.44
N LEU A 51 -4.53 -5.55 -3.36
CA LEU A 51 -3.33 -5.60 -2.56
C LEU A 51 -2.17 -4.98 -3.32
N GLN A 52 -1.47 -4.07 -2.64
CA GLN A 52 -0.24 -3.48 -3.12
C GLN A 52 0.83 -3.64 -2.06
N LYS A 53 2.04 -3.98 -2.48
CA LYS A 53 3.18 -4.03 -1.59
C LYS A 53 3.72 -2.62 -1.44
N ASP A 54 3.79 -2.08 -0.22
CA ASP A 54 4.34 -0.74 0.03
C ASP A 54 5.87 -0.78 -0.04
N PHE A 55 6.40 -0.95 -1.25
CA PHE A 55 7.83 -0.94 -1.45
C PHE A 55 8.33 0.50 -1.34
N ASN A 56 8.96 0.80 -0.20
CA ASN A 56 9.56 2.09 0.03
C ASN A 56 10.66 2.33 -1.02
N LYS A 57 10.37 3.21 -2.01
CA LYS A 57 11.29 3.58 -3.08
C LYS A 57 12.63 4.09 -2.56
N ILE A 58 12.64 4.72 -1.37
CA ILE A 58 13.86 5.23 -0.73
C ILE A 58 14.76 4.06 -0.29
N LEU A 59 14.18 2.98 0.26
CA LEU A 59 14.95 1.79 0.67
C LEU A 59 15.60 1.11 -0.54
N GLY A 60 14.83 0.85 -1.61
CA GLY A 60 15.38 0.26 -2.83
C GLY A 60 16.47 1.12 -3.47
N CYS A 61 16.26 2.44 -3.53
CA CYS A 61 17.28 3.36 -4.06
C CYS A 61 18.55 3.34 -3.20
N GLY A 62 18.42 3.34 -1.87
CA GLY A 62 19.56 3.29 -0.96
C GLY A 62 20.41 2.02 -1.14
N ILE A 63 19.77 0.86 -1.29
CA ILE A 63 20.47 -0.42 -1.48
C ILE A 63 21.25 -0.44 -2.80
N ILE A 64 20.66 0.06 -3.89
CA ILE A 64 21.33 0.16 -5.19
C ILE A 64 22.57 1.05 -5.10
N ILE A 65 22.47 2.22 -4.44
CA ILE A 65 23.59 3.15 -4.26
C ILE A 65 24.73 2.48 -3.48
N VAL A 66 24.41 1.78 -2.39
CA VAL A 66 25.41 1.02 -1.60
C VAL A 66 26.08 -0.04 -2.48
N GLY A 67 25.31 -0.76 -3.30
CA GLY A 67 25.84 -1.72 -4.25
C GLY A 67 26.87 -1.12 -5.19
N ILE A 68 26.54 0.00 -5.83
CA ILE A 68 27.43 0.70 -6.79
C ILE A 68 28.77 1.09 -6.14
N ILE A 69 28.74 1.61 -4.91
CA ILE A 69 29.95 2.02 -4.18
C ILE A 69 30.85 0.82 -3.85
N PHE A 70 30.26 -0.33 -3.50
CA PHE A 70 31.00 -1.52 -3.08
C PHE A 70 31.43 -2.45 -4.22
N VAL A 71 30.79 -2.39 -5.40
CA VAL A 71 31.13 -3.19 -6.60
C VAL A 71 32.61 -3.09 -7.00
N PRO A 72 33.22 -1.89 -7.19
CA PRO A 72 34.60 -1.80 -7.66
C PRO A 72 35.61 -2.35 -6.65
N MET A 73 35.27 -2.39 -5.36
CA MET A 73 36.19 -2.84 -4.31
C MET A 73 36.18 -4.37 -4.13
N THR A 74 35.10 -5.05 -4.50
CA THR A 74 34.88 -6.47 -4.16
C THR A 74 34.79 -7.41 -5.37
N TYR A 75 35.10 -6.92 -6.58
CA TYR A 75 35.03 -7.69 -7.84
C TYR A 75 33.68 -8.41 -8.04
N GLY A 76 32.58 -7.81 -7.56
CA GLY A 76 31.22 -8.33 -7.74
C GLY A 76 30.67 -9.19 -6.59
N LEU A 77 31.44 -9.52 -5.56
CA LEU A 77 30.91 -10.24 -4.39
C LEU A 77 29.84 -9.42 -3.64
N SER A 78 29.93 -8.09 -3.67
CA SER A 78 28.92 -7.18 -3.11
C SER A 78 27.54 -7.37 -3.72
N LEU A 79 27.44 -7.82 -4.98
CA LEU A 79 26.15 -8.04 -5.65
C LEU A 79 25.37 -9.19 -4.99
N ALA A 80 26.05 -10.24 -4.55
CA ALA A 80 25.41 -11.35 -3.85
C ALA A 80 24.85 -10.91 -2.50
N VAL A 81 25.59 -10.07 -1.76
CA VAL A 81 25.14 -9.51 -0.48
C VAL A 81 23.95 -8.56 -0.67
N VAL A 82 24.02 -7.68 -1.66
CA VAL A 82 22.95 -6.75 -2.01
C VAL A 82 21.68 -7.51 -2.41
N ALA A 83 21.79 -8.52 -3.26
CA ALA A 83 20.66 -9.36 -3.65
C ALA A 83 20.02 -10.10 -2.47
N LEU A 84 20.84 -10.55 -1.50
CA LEU A 84 20.34 -11.20 -0.29
C LEU A 84 19.60 -10.20 0.61
N ILE A 85 20.12 -8.98 0.75
CA ILE A 85 19.45 -7.89 1.48
C ILE A 85 18.13 -7.51 0.80
N ASP A 86 18.12 -7.36 -0.53
CA ASP A 86 16.92 -7.06 -1.31
C ASP A 86 15.85 -8.14 -1.11
N TRP A 87 16.24 -9.42 -1.12
CA TRP A 87 15.31 -10.51 -0.85
C TRP A 87 14.75 -10.48 0.57
N LEU A 88 15.59 -10.18 1.57
CA LEU A 88 15.18 -10.09 2.96
C LEU A 88 14.23 -8.90 3.18
N LEU A 89 14.52 -7.74 2.56
CA LEU A 89 13.63 -6.60 2.56
C LEU A 89 12.31 -6.92 1.86
N TYR A 90 12.35 -7.52 0.67
CA TYR A 90 11.14 -7.88 -0.08
C TYR A 90 10.20 -8.75 0.76
N ASN A 91 10.75 -9.65 1.57
CA ASN A 91 9.95 -10.49 2.45
C ASN A 91 9.41 -9.74 3.69
N GLN A 92 10.06 -8.66 4.11
CA GLN A 92 9.64 -7.84 5.25
C GLN A 92 8.67 -6.72 4.91
N VAL A 93 8.59 -6.30 3.63
CA VAL A 93 7.69 -5.21 3.24
C VAL A 93 6.24 -5.61 3.52
N PRO A 94 5.50 -4.82 4.33
CA PRO A 94 4.11 -5.10 4.64
C PRO A 94 3.21 -4.87 3.41
N ASP A 95 2.15 -5.66 3.31
CA ASP A 95 1.10 -5.44 2.32
C ASP A 95 0.19 -4.29 2.77
N SER A 96 -0.14 -3.39 1.85
CA SER A 96 -1.17 -2.37 2.00
C SER A 96 -2.35 -2.68 1.09
N ILE A 97 -3.54 -2.26 1.49
CA ILE A 97 -4.75 -2.40 0.67
C ILE A 97 -5.02 -1.04 0.02
N VAL A 98 -5.26 -1.02 -1.28
CA VAL A 98 -5.45 0.22 -2.03
C VAL A 98 -6.79 0.18 -2.76
N CYS A 99 -7.49 1.31 -2.75
CA CYS A 99 -8.75 1.48 -3.45
C CYS A 99 -8.51 1.81 -4.94
N TYR A 100 -9.23 1.16 -5.86
CA TYR A 100 -9.06 1.45 -7.30
C TYR A 100 -9.48 2.86 -7.70
N LYS A 101 -10.60 3.34 -7.16
CA LYS A 101 -11.21 4.62 -7.58
C LYS A 101 -10.50 5.85 -7.00
N CYS A 102 -10.39 5.93 -5.67
CA CYS A 102 -9.79 7.09 -5.00
C CYS A 102 -8.31 6.92 -4.64
N LYS A 103 -7.73 5.74 -4.93
CA LYS A 103 -6.33 5.41 -4.58
C LYS A 103 -5.98 5.58 -3.09
N GLY A 104 -6.99 5.55 -2.21
CA GLY A 104 -6.77 5.56 -0.77
C GLY A 104 -6.11 4.27 -0.30
N GLU A 105 -5.09 4.38 0.54
CA GLU A 105 -4.23 3.29 1.00
C GLU A 105 -4.51 2.99 2.47
N PHE A 106 -4.65 1.71 2.81
CA PHE A 106 -4.87 1.25 4.18
C PHE A 106 -3.65 0.46 4.67
N PHE A 107 -3.16 0.85 5.85
CA PHE A 107 -1.95 0.31 6.46
C PHE A 107 -2.25 -0.36 7.80
N GLY A 108 -1.41 -1.34 8.16
CA GLY A 108 -1.43 -1.95 9.50
C GLY A 108 -2.59 -2.93 9.74
N ILE A 109 -3.23 -3.42 8.67
CA ILE A 109 -4.33 -4.38 8.76
C ILE A 109 -3.76 -5.79 8.94
N LYS A 110 -4.04 -6.39 10.10
CA LYS A 110 -3.57 -7.75 10.42
C LYS A 110 -4.33 -8.86 9.70
N VAL A 111 -5.57 -8.60 9.29
CA VAL A 111 -6.45 -9.60 8.69
C VAL A 111 -6.79 -9.13 7.28
N ILE A 112 -5.97 -9.54 6.32
CA ILE A 112 -6.22 -9.31 4.90
C ILE A 112 -7.17 -10.41 4.44
N PRO A 113 -8.43 -10.10 4.08
CA PRO A 113 -9.34 -11.12 3.60
C PRO A 113 -8.83 -11.70 2.27
N LYS A 114 -8.83 -13.03 2.14
CA LYS A 114 -8.40 -13.76 0.92
C LYS A 114 -9.17 -13.37 -0.35
N LYS A 115 -10.28 -12.63 -0.24
CA LYS A 115 -11.06 -12.12 -1.37
C LYS A 115 -10.33 -11.02 -2.15
N ILE A 116 -9.37 -10.33 -1.53
CA ILE A 116 -8.66 -9.23 -2.16
C ILE A 116 -7.51 -9.82 -2.97
N LEU A 117 -7.58 -9.62 -4.28
CA LEU A 117 -6.59 -10.07 -5.24
C LEU A 117 -5.49 -9.00 -5.41
N PRO A 118 -4.31 -9.38 -5.93
CA PRO A 118 -3.31 -8.41 -6.38
C PRO A 118 -3.87 -7.52 -7.49
N PHE A 119 -3.18 -6.42 -7.76
CA PHE A 119 -3.57 -5.44 -8.78
C PHE A 119 -3.88 -6.08 -10.15
N ASP A 120 -5.13 -5.95 -10.56
CA ASP A 120 -5.64 -6.27 -11.90
C ASP A 120 -5.74 -5.00 -12.76
N HIS A 121 -5.14 -5.04 -13.94
CA HIS A 121 -5.12 -3.93 -14.91
C HIS A 121 -6.49 -3.68 -15.53
N HIS A 122 -7.29 -4.72 -15.76
CA HIS A 122 -8.63 -4.56 -16.35
C HIS A 122 -9.56 -3.77 -15.44
N ILE A 123 -9.46 -3.98 -14.13
CA ILE A 123 -10.23 -3.21 -13.15
C ILE A 123 -9.73 -1.76 -13.12
N ALA A 124 -8.43 -1.53 -13.26
CA ALA A 124 -7.87 -0.18 -13.30
C ALA A 124 -8.38 0.63 -14.51
N GLU A 125 -8.41 0.02 -15.69
CA GLU A 125 -8.92 0.65 -16.92
C GLU A 125 -10.39 1.10 -16.78
N LEU A 126 -11.22 0.36 -16.04
CA LEU A 126 -12.62 0.74 -15.80
C LEU A 126 -12.77 2.04 -14.99
N TYR A 127 -11.77 2.37 -14.17
CA TYR A 127 -11.76 3.57 -13.34
C TYR A 127 -10.92 4.70 -13.93
N GLU A 128 -10.28 4.48 -15.08
CA GLU A 128 -9.59 5.51 -15.81
C GLU A 128 -10.64 6.35 -16.56
N GLU A 129 -10.78 7.62 -16.17
CA GLU A 129 -11.72 8.51 -16.84
C GLU A 129 -11.33 8.62 -18.33
N PRO A 130 -12.29 8.53 -19.28
CA PRO A 130 -11.98 8.69 -20.69
C PRO A 130 -11.46 10.12 -20.90
N SER A 131 -10.16 10.22 -21.19
CA SER A 131 -9.46 11.47 -21.50
C SER A 131 -9.98 12.13 -22.78
#